data_AF-A0A1U7M9Y6-F1
#
_entry.id   AF-A0A1U7M9Y6-F1
#
_cell.length_a   1.000
_cell.length_b   1.000
_cell.length_c   1.000
_cell.angle_alpha   90.00
_cell.angle_beta   90.00
_cell.angle_gamma   90.00
#
_symmetry.space_group_name_H-M   'P 1'
#
loop_
_entity.id
_entity.type
_entity.pdbx_description
1 polymer ?
#
loop_
_entity_poly.entity_id
_entity_poly.type
_entity_poly.pdbx_seq_one_letter_code
_entity_poly.pdbx_strand_id
1 'polypeptide(L)'
;MWKITKDKIFDTSMGERSAVGFSSQDYDGRALPYRFRMLDDDGEIYYYGLSSSDSSFAPLDSFGMPNAGCTMIEYYNVKTKKWEIL
;
A
#
# COMPACT_ATOMS: atom_id res chain seq x y z
N MET A 1 1.13 9.89 6.78
CA MET A 1 1.31 8.56 7.41
C MET A 1 0.65 7.44 6.62
N TRP A 2 1.32 6.30 6.52
CA TRP A 2 0.77 5.09 5.91
C TRP A 2 1.36 3.82 6.54
N LYS A 3 0.69 2.68 6.39
CA LYS A 3 1.22 1.35 6.76
C LYS A 3 0.76 0.24 5.80
N ILE A 4 1.59 -0.75 5.57
CA ILE A 4 1.24 -1.98 4.82
C ILE A 4 0.46 -2.92 5.74
N THR A 5 -0.64 -3.45 5.22
CA THR A 5 -1.51 -4.41 5.92
C THR A 5 -1.56 -5.77 5.24
N LYS A 6 -1.19 -5.85 3.95
CA LYS A 6 -1.05 -7.11 3.23
C LYS A 6 0.07 -7.01 2.21
N ASP A 7 0.89 -8.05 2.19
CA ASP A 7 1.94 -8.29 1.22
C ASP A 7 1.49 -9.45 0.31
N LYS A 8 1.59 -9.25 -1.00
CA LYS A 8 1.18 -10.23 -2.02
C LYS A 8 2.34 -10.77 -2.83
N ILE A 9 3.54 -10.20 -2.68
CA ILE A 9 4.70 -10.62 -3.46
C ILE A 9 5.31 -11.88 -2.85
N PHE A 10 5.38 -11.95 -1.52
CA PHE A 10 6.08 -13.02 -0.84
C PHE A 10 5.13 -14.12 -0.35
N ASP A 11 5.46 -15.36 -0.70
CA ASP A 11 4.90 -16.52 -0.04
C ASP A 11 5.64 -16.77 1.29
N THR A 12 4.93 -16.55 2.39
CA THR A 12 5.41 -16.82 3.75
C THR A 12 5.90 -18.26 3.97
N SER A 13 5.61 -19.20 3.06
CA SER A 13 6.13 -20.58 3.08
C SER A 13 7.65 -20.69 2.85
N MET A 14 8.29 -19.67 2.27
CA MET A 14 9.72 -19.69 1.94
C MET A 14 10.62 -18.93 2.94
N GLY A 15 10.07 -18.48 4.07
CA GLY A 15 10.86 -17.80 5.12
C GLY A 15 11.28 -16.37 4.78
N GLU A 16 10.70 -15.78 3.74
CA GLU A 16 10.94 -14.40 3.34
C GLU A 16 10.19 -13.41 4.26
N ARG A 17 10.80 -12.23 4.46
CA ARG A 17 10.27 -11.20 5.36
C ARG A 17 9.10 -10.48 4.70
N SER A 18 7.91 -10.66 5.24
CA SER A 18 6.72 -9.89 4.85
C SER A 18 6.86 -8.41 5.15
N ALA A 19 6.38 -7.55 4.25
CA ALA A 19 6.27 -6.11 4.44
C ALA A 19 5.11 -5.68 5.37
N VAL A 20 4.27 -6.62 5.84
CA VAL A 20 3.17 -6.29 6.75
C VAL A 20 3.69 -5.60 8.01
N GLY A 21 3.11 -4.44 8.33
CA GLY A 21 3.53 -3.60 9.46
C GLY A 21 4.60 -2.56 9.12
N PHE A 22 5.23 -2.64 7.95
CA PHE A 22 6.08 -1.56 7.45
C PHE A 22 5.24 -0.29 7.27
N SER A 23 5.78 0.86 7.69
CA SER A 23 5.04 2.12 7.74
C SER A 23 5.94 3.30 7.46
N SER A 24 5.32 4.45 7.19
CA SER A 24 6.03 5.71 7.05
C SER A 24 6.74 6.08 8.36
N GLN A 25 7.87 6.79 8.26
CA GLN A 25 8.69 7.17 9.43
C GLN A 25 7.93 8.00 10.48
N ASP A 26 6.92 8.76 10.03
CA ASP A 26 6.06 9.61 10.86
C ASP A 26 4.85 8.87 11.48
N TYR A 27 4.72 7.54 11.28
CA TYR A 27 3.59 6.79 11.83
C TYR A 27 3.63 6.70 13.36
N ASP A 28 2.61 7.27 13.99
CA ASP A 28 2.50 7.40 15.45
C ASP A 28 1.53 6.38 16.10
N GLY A 29 1.05 5.40 15.33
CA GLY A 29 0.12 4.37 15.80
C GLY A 29 -1.36 4.73 15.72
N ARG A 30 -1.73 5.95 15.28
CA ARG A 30 -3.14 6.34 15.11
C ARG A 30 -3.84 5.56 14.00
N ALA A 31 -5.17 5.55 14.07
CA ALA A 31 -5.99 4.92 13.04
C ALA A 31 -5.83 5.64 11.68
N LEU A 32 -5.66 4.85 10.62
CA LEU A 32 -5.51 5.31 9.24
C LEU A 32 -6.77 4.88 8.46
N PRO A 33 -7.70 5.80 8.14
CA PRO A 33 -9.04 5.42 7.68
C PRO A 33 -9.10 5.05 6.19
N TYR A 34 -8.11 5.46 5.39
CA TYR A 34 -8.16 5.31 3.93
C TYR A 34 -7.40 4.07 3.48
N ARG A 35 -8.07 3.19 2.75
CA ARG A 35 -7.44 1.98 2.19
C ARG A 35 -6.80 2.32 0.85
N PHE A 36 -5.59 1.85 0.66
CA PHE A 36 -4.91 1.88 -0.63
C PHE A 36 -4.46 0.48 -1.05
N ARG A 37 -4.19 0.32 -2.35
CA ARG A 37 -3.43 -0.80 -2.91
C ARG A 37 -2.39 -0.28 -3.89
N MET A 38 -1.28 -1.00 -4.01
CA MET A 38 -0.21 -0.68 -4.96
C MET A 38 -0.04 -1.83 -5.94
N LEU A 39 0.17 -1.46 -7.20
CA LEU A 39 0.22 -2.38 -8.33
C LEU A 39 1.51 -2.16 -9.13
N ASP A 40 1.98 -3.21 -9.80
CA ASP A 40 3.01 -3.10 -10.84
C ASP A 40 2.44 -2.53 -12.17
N ASP A 41 3.29 -2.47 -13.19
CA ASP A 41 2.94 -2.00 -14.54
C ASP A 41 1.99 -2.93 -15.30
N ASP A 42 1.93 -4.21 -14.92
CA ASP A 42 0.98 -5.19 -15.45
C ASP A 42 -0.38 -5.17 -14.72
N GLY A 43 -0.50 -4.40 -13.63
CA GLY A 43 -1.72 -4.28 -12.83
C GLY A 43 -1.90 -5.38 -11.79
N GLU A 44 -0.86 -6.15 -11.46
CA GLU A 44 -0.87 -7.12 -10.37
C GLU A 44 -0.73 -6.40 -9.03
N ILE A 45 -1.53 -6.80 -8.04
CA ILE A 45 -1.57 -6.11 -6.75
C ILE A 45 -0.50 -6.67 -5.83
N TYR A 46 0.50 -5.85 -5.52
CA TYR A 46 1.62 -6.24 -4.67
C TYR A 46 1.35 -5.95 -3.19
N TYR A 47 0.65 -4.86 -2.89
CA TYR A 47 0.43 -4.43 -1.51
C TYR A 47 -0.96 -3.89 -1.28
N TYR A 48 -1.43 -4.06 -0.06
CA TYR A 48 -2.54 -3.29 0.50
C TYR A 48 -2.06 -2.55 1.75
N GLY A 49 -2.63 -1.39 1.99
CA GLY A 49 -2.30 -0.60 3.16
C GLY A 49 -3.39 0.36 3.59
N LEU A 50 -3.08 1.11 4.64
CA LEU A 50 -3.91 2.17 5.18
C LEU A 50 -3.13 3.48 5.23
N SER A 51 -3.80 4.59 4.99
CA SER A 51 -3.22 5.93 4.90
C SER A 51 -4.07 6.95 5.67
N SER A 52 -3.42 8.04 6.10
CA SER A 52 -4.07 9.20 6.71
C SER A 52 -4.75 10.12 5.69
N SER A 53 -4.45 9.95 4.41
CA SER A 53 -5.06 10.66 3.27
C SER A 53 -5.51 9.65 2.21
N ASP A 54 -6.58 9.96 1.50
CA ASP A 54 -7.14 9.18 0.37
C ASP A 54 -6.47 9.49 -0.98
N SER A 55 -5.44 10.35 -0.98
CA SER A 55 -4.89 10.95 -2.19
C SER A 55 -3.36 11.16 -2.13
N SER A 56 -2.66 10.32 -1.37
CA SER A 56 -1.21 10.45 -1.18
C SER A 56 -0.42 9.47 -2.05
N PHE A 57 0.57 9.98 -2.77
CA PHE A 57 1.58 9.15 -3.47
C PHE A 57 2.70 8.66 -2.55
N ALA A 58 2.75 9.13 -1.30
CA ALA A 58 3.82 8.78 -0.36
C ALA A 58 4.04 7.26 -0.18
N PRO A 59 3.01 6.39 -0.09
CA PRO A 59 3.24 4.95 0.01
C PRO A 59 3.92 4.37 -1.24
N LEU A 60 3.56 4.88 -2.41
CA LEU A 60 4.14 4.47 -3.69
C LEU A 60 5.60 4.94 -3.79
N ASP A 61 5.84 6.24 -3.61
CA ASP A 61 7.15 6.86 -3.81
C ASP A 61 8.19 6.38 -2.79
N SER A 62 7.79 6.24 -1.53
CA SER A 62 8.72 5.92 -0.43
C SER A 62 8.89 4.43 -0.16
N PHE A 63 8.03 3.57 -0.73
CA PHE A 63 8.09 2.13 -0.53
C PHE A 63 7.75 1.33 -1.78
N GLY A 64 6.57 1.48 -2.37
CA GLY A 64 6.12 0.63 -3.49
C GLY A 64 7.11 0.60 -4.67
N MET A 65 7.46 1.77 -5.20
CA MET A 65 8.43 1.93 -6.29
C MET A 65 9.83 1.39 -5.91
N PRO A 66 10.50 1.86 -4.84
CA PRO A 66 11.86 1.42 -4.52
C PRO A 66 11.96 -0.02 -4.00
N ASN A 67 10.91 -0.56 -3.37
CA ASN A 67 10.94 -1.90 -2.78
C ASN A 67 10.61 -3.01 -3.79
N ALA A 68 9.67 -2.76 -4.70
CA ALA A 68 9.12 -3.81 -5.54
C ALA A 68 8.76 -3.36 -6.96
N GLY A 69 9.07 -2.12 -7.34
CA GLY A 69 8.75 -1.62 -8.68
C GLY A 69 7.26 -1.39 -8.92
N CYS A 70 6.45 -1.17 -7.88
CA CYS A 70 5.07 -0.74 -8.08
C CYS A 70 5.05 0.56 -8.89
N THR A 71 4.12 0.69 -9.84
CA THR A 71 4.00 1.88 -10.70
C THR A 71 2.68 2.62 -10.49
N MET A 72 1.72 2.01 -9.81
CA MET A 72 0.40 2.59 -9.56
C MET A 72 -0.01 2.47 -8.10
N ILE A 73 -0.78 3.46 -7.64
CA ILE A 73 -1.48 3.43 -6.35
C ILE A 73 -2.93 3.79 -6.56
N GLU A 74 -3.81 3.04 -5.91
CA GLU A 74 -5.25 3.27 -5.96
C GLU A 74 -5.82 3.34 -4.56
N TYR A 75 -6.81 4.19 -4.38
CA TYR A 75 -7.53 4.36 -3.13
C TYR A 75 -8.96 3.85 -3.22
N TYR A 76 -9.43 3.23 -2.14
CA TYR A 76 -10.79 2.70 -2.10
C TYR A 76 -11.79 3.80 -1.75
N ASN A 77 -12.65 4.12 -2.71
CA ASN A 77 -13.76 5.04 -2.49
C ASN A 77 -14.95 4.30 -1.87
N VAL A 78 -15.24 4.59 -0.60
CA VAL A 78 -16.31 3.94 0.16
C VAL A 78 -17.72 4.21 -0.37
N LYS A 79 -17.91 5.34 -1.08
CA LYS A 79 -19.22 5.71 -1.65
C LYS A 79 -19.49 4.92 -2.93
N THR A 80 -18.51 4.84 -3.83
CA THR A 80 -18.65 4.14 -5.11
C THR A 80 -18.34 2.65 -5.02
N LYS A 81 -17.71 2.22 -3.91
CA LYS A 81 -17.19 0.87 -3.69
C LYS A 81 -16.15 0.42 -4.73
N LYS A 82 -15.40 1.37 -5.28
CA LYS A 82 -14.40 1.13 -6.33
C LYS A 82 -13.01 1.57 -5.86
N TRP A 83 -12.00 1.00 -6.52
CA TRP A 83 -10.63 1.50 -6.47
C TRP A 83 -10.48 2.58 -7.53
N GLU A 84 -9.94 3.71 -7.13
CA GLU A 84 -9.76 4.88 -7.99
C GLU A 84 -8.26 5.21 -8.01
N ILE A 85 -7.70 5.31 -9.21
CA ILE A 85 -6.34 5.78 -9.45
C ILE A 85 -6.29 7.27 -9.10
N LEU A 86 -5.20 7.71 -8.48
CA LEU A 86 -4.90 9.11 -8.26
C LEU A 86 -4.34 9.81 -9.49
#